data_AF-T0ZAL8-F1
#
_entry.id   AF-T0ZAL8-F1
#
_cell.length_a   1.000
_cell.length_b   1.000
_cell.length_c   1.000
_cell.angle_alpha   90.00
_cell.angle_beta   90.00
_cell.angle_gamma   90.00
#
_symmetry.space_group_name_H-M   'P 1'
#
loop_
_entity.id
_entity.type
_entity.pdbx_description
1 polymer ?
#
loop_
_entity_poly.entity_id
_entity_poly.type
_entity_poly.pdbx_seq_one_letter_code
_entity_poly.pdbx_strand_id
1 'polypeptide(L)' 'MELGMIGLGRMGANMAERLVRGGHRVRGYSR' A
#
# COMPACT_ATOMS: atom_id res chain seq x y z
N MET A 1 9.06 -4.75 -7.24
CA MET A 1 8.07 -4.05 -8.09
C MET A 1 7.55 -2.83 -7.33
N GLU A 2 7.26 -1.73 -8.03
CA GLU A 2 6.71 -0.50 -7.42
C GLU A 2 5.20 -0.39 -7.72
N LEU A 3 4.41 -0.16 -6.67
CA LEU A 3 2.95 -0.16 -6.72
C LEU A 3 2.39 1.17 -6.19
N GLY A 4 1.46 1.75 -6.94
CA GLY A 4 0.64 2.87 -6.47
C GLY A 4 -0.64 2.38 -5.81
N MET A 5 -1.01 2.94 -4.65
CA MET A 5 -2.30 2.72 -4.01
C MET A 5 -3.05 4.03 -3.82
N ILE A 6 -4.34 4.05 -4.17
CA ILE A 6 -5.23 5.18 -3.87
C ILE A 6 -6.23 4.72 -2.81
N GLY A 7 -6.34 5.49 -1.72
CA GLY A 7 -7.25 5.22 -0.60
C GLY A 7 -6.65 4.27 0.44
N LEU A 8 -5.93 4.83 1.41
CA LEU A 8 -5.36 4.10 2.56
C LEU A 8 -6.32 4.10 3.76
N GLY A 9 -7.59 3.76 3.55
CA GLY A 9 -8.48 3.42 4.66
C GLY A 9 -7.96 2.19 5.43
N ARG A 10 -8.71 1.73 6.44
CA ARG A 10 -8.28 0.61 7.30
C ARG A 10 -7.88 -0.65 6.51
N MET A 11 -8.61 -1.00 5.45
CA MET A 11 -8.25 -2.11 4.57
C MET A 11 -7.01 -1.81 3.71
N GLY A 12 -6.96 -0.64 3.07
CA GLY A 12 -5.86 -0.23 2.19
C GLY A 12 -4.52 -0.19 2.91
N ALA A 13 -4.51 0.30 4.16
CA ALA A 13 -3.32 0.30 5.00
C ALA A 13 -2.82 -1.12 5.31
N ASN A 14 -3.71 -2.04 5.70
CA ASN A 14 -3.35 -3.44 5.95
C ASN A 14 -2.81 -4.14 4.68
N MET A 15 -3.36 -3.81 3.51
CA MET A 15 -2.85 -4.32 2.23
C MET A 15 -1.46 -3.74 1.91
N ALA A 16 -1.27 -2.44 2.07
CA ALA A 16 0.01 -1.79 1.85
C ALA A 16 1.11 -2.42 2.73
N GLU A 17 0.80 -2.67 4.01
CA GLU A 17 1.72 -3.32 4.95
C GLU A 17 2.09 -4.74 4.50
N ARG A 18 1.12 -5.56 4.09
CA ARG A 18 1.39 -6.92 3.57
C ARG A 18 2.27 -6.89 2.32
N LEU A 19 2.04 -5.95 1.42
CA LEU A 19 2.85 -5.81 0.19
C LEU A 19 4.28 -5.36 0.50
N VAL A 20 4.45 -4.43 1.43
CA VAL A 20 5.79 -4.02 1.90
C VAL A 20 6.52 -5.20 2.54
N ARG A 21 5.84 -5.97 3.40
CA ARG A 21 6.40 -7.21 3.99
C ARG A 21 6.75 -8.27 2.94
N GLY A 22 6.03 -8.30 1.82
CA GLY A 22 6.33 -9.15 0.66
C GLY A 22 7.50 -8.66 -0.21
N GLY A 23 8.16 -7.56 0.16
CA GLY A 23 9.29 -7.01 -0.60
C GLY A 23 8.88 -6.08 -1.75
N HIS A 24 7.62 -5.67 -1.81
CA HIS A 24 7.14 -4.70 -2.81
C HIS A 24 7.30 -3.27 -2.28
N ARG A 25 7.70 -2.34 -3.16
CA ARG A 25 7.70 -0.90 -2.81
C ARG A 25 6.32 -0.36 -3.11
N VAL A 26 5.67 0.25 -2.11
CA VAL A 26 4.31 0.79 -2.24
C VAL A 26 4.34 2.30 -2.00
N ARG A 27 3.73 3.07 -2.91
CA ARG A 27 3.43 4.50 -2.74
C ARG A 27 1.93 4.66 -2.61
N GLY A 28 1.49 5.09 -1.43
CA GLY A 28 0.07 5.33 -1.17
C GLY A 28 -0.27 6.81 -1.26
N TYR A 29 -1.42 7.13 -1.84
CA TYR A 29 -2.02 8.45 -1.87
C TYR A 29 -3.45 8.38 -1.31
N SER A 30 -3.76 9.30 -0.40
CA SER A 30 -5.10 9.49 0.16
C SER A 30 -5.43 10.97 0.05
N ARG A 31 -6.69 11.30 -0.21
CA ARG A 31 -7.16 12.69 -0.28
C ARG A 31 -7.31 13.29 1.11
#